data_AF-A0A5B0QX51-F1
#
_entry.id   AF-A0A5B0QX51-F1
#
_cell.length_a   1.000
_cell.length_b   1.000
_cell.length_c   1.000
_cell.angle_alpha   90.00
_cell.angle_beta   90.00
_cell.angle_gamma   90.00
#
_symmetry.space_group_name_H-M   'P 1'
#
loop_
_entity.id
_entity.type
_entity.pdbx_description
1 polymer ?
#
loop_
_entity_poly.entity_id
_entity_poly.type
_entity_poly.pdbx_seq_one_letter_code
_entity_poly.pdbx_strand_id
1 'polypeptide(L)'
;MSSFGLAASEGSAFNPSMNFADTLTIESRITLNSGHQIPCMGFGTSSLRNAEEACNEAIKIGYRHLDSAQSYGTEAAVAQAAQKWWDFALFLL
;
A
#
# COMPACT_ATOMS: atom_id res chain seq x y z
N MET A 1 -25.15 -31.03 8.72
CA MET A 1 -25.03 -30.71 7.28
C MET A 1 -26.04 -29.61 6.97
N SER A 2 -25.63 -28.61 6.16
CA SER A 2 -26.28 -27.32 5.87
C SER A 2 -26.11 -26.27 6.98
N SER A 3 -25.67 -25.03 6.74
CA SER A 3 -25.40 -24.30 5.50
C SER A 3 -24.08 -23.51 5.61
N PHE A 4 -23.18 -23.69 4.65
CA PHE A 4 -22.12 -22.73 4.37
C PHE A 4 -22.78 -21.43 3.91
N GLY A 5 -22.73 -20.39 4.74
CA GLY A 5 -23.08 -19.03 4.36
C GLY A 5 -22.00 -18.48 3.45
N LEU A 6 -22.13 -18.74 2.16
CA LEU A 6 -21.33 -18.08 1.12
C LEU A 6 -21.81 -16.62 1.06
N ALA A 7 -21.13 -15.75 1.80
CA ALA A 7 -21.19 -14.32 1.54
C ALA A 7 -20.50 -14.09 0.19
N ALA A 8 -21.27 -14.16 -0.90
CA ALA A 8 -20.91 -13.51 -2.14
C ALA A 8 -20.92 -12.01 -1.85
N SER A 9 -19.78 -11.47 -1.40
CA SER A 9 -19.59 -10.03 -1.31
C SER A 9 -19.59 -9.52 -2.73
N GLU A 10 -20.69 -8.88 -3.09
CA GLU A 10 -20.95 -8.23 -4.35
C GLU A 10 -19.68 -7.51 -4.84
N GLY A 11 -19.29 -7.80 -6.09
CA GLY A 11 -18.25 -7.05 -6.77
C GLY A 11 -18.69 -5.61 -6.86
N SER A 12 -18.21 -4.77 -5.94
CA SER A 12 -18.42 -3.34 -5.97
C SER A 12 -17.60 -2.75 -7.11
N ALA A 13 -18.24 -2.66 -8.28
CA ALA A 13 -17.91 -1.67 -9.27
C ALA A 13 -17.68 -0.31 -8.57
N PHE A 14 -16.61 0.40 -8.96
CA PHE A 14 -16.28 1.77 -8.59
C PHE A 14 -17.29 2.42 -7.63
N ASN A 15 -16.99 2.40 -6.33
CA ASN A 15 -17.84 3.01 -5.32
C ASN A 15 -17.61 4.54 -5.40
N PRO A 16 -18.53 5.34 -5.98
CA PRO A 16 -18.32 6.77 -6.21
C PRO A 16 -18.58 7.58 -4.93
N SER A 17 -18.60 6.93 -3.76
CA SER A 17 -19.01 7.52 -2.49
C SER A 17 -17.90 8.31 -1.78
N MET A 18 -16.66 8.31 -2.29
CA MET A 18 -15.68 9.31 -1.85
C MET A 18 -16.07 10.66 -2.44
N ASN A 19 -16.66 11.51 -1.61
CA ASN A 19 -16.85 12.91 -1.94
C ASN A 19 -15.46 13.56 -1.99
N PHE A 20 -15.25 14.50 -2.92
CA PHE A 20 -14.00 15.29 -2.97
C PHE A 20 -13.70 16.03 -1.64
N ALA A 21 -14.68 16.15 -0.74
CA ALA A 21 -14.54 16.75 0.58
C ALA A 21 -14.07 15.76 1.67
N ASP A 22 -14.01 14.46 1.40
CA ASP A 22 -13.60 13.48 2.39
C ASP A 22 -12.08 13.58 2.64
N THR A 23 -11.71 13.69 3.92
CA THR A 23 -10.30 13.80 4.31
C THR A 23 -9.63 12.43 4.15
N LEU A 24 -8.59 12.38 3.32
CA LEU A 24 -7.78 11.17 3.15
C LEU A 24 -6.93 10.92 4.40
N THR A 25 -6.82 9.63 4.75
CA THR A 25 -5.94 9.14 5.81
C THR A 25 -4.98 8.10 5.25
N ILE A 26 -3.98 7.70 6.04
CA ILE A 26 -3.01 6.68 5.62
C ILE A 26 -3.63 5.29 5.39
N GLU A 27 -4.81 5.04 5.99
CA GLU A 27 -5.57 3.80 5.82
C GLU A 27 -6.59 3.85 4.66
N SER A 28 -6.79 5.03 4.05
CA SER A 28 -7.71 5.19 2.92
C SER A 28 -7.22 4.33 1.74
N ARG A 29 -8.14 3.51 1.20
CA ARG A 29 -7.88 2.58 0.09
C ARG A 29 -8.92 2.80 -1.02
N ILE A 30 -8.52 2.54 -2.26
CA ILE A 30 -9.39 2.51 -3.43
C ILE A 30 -9.31 1.15 -4.13
N THR A 31 -10.41 0.73 -4.72
CA THR A 31 -10.49 -0.51 -5.52
C THR A 31 -10.15 -0.20 -6.97
N LEU A 32 -9.15 -0.89 -7.50
CA LEU A 32 -8.76 -0.84 -8.90
C LEU A 32 -9.77 -1.61 -9.77
N ASN A 33 -9.74 -1.37 -11.08
CA ASN A 33 -10.56 -2.12 -12.05
C ASN A 33 -10.30 -3.64 -12.02
N SER A 34 -9.14 -4.07 -11.51
CA SER A 34 -8.77 -5.47 -11.30
C SER A 34 -9.39 -6.10 -10.06
N GLY A 35 -10.16 -5.35 -9.27
CA GLY A 35 -10.72 -5.78 -7.99
C GLY A 35 -9.75 -5.72 -6.80
N HIS A 36 -8.46 -5.46 -7.04
CA HIS A 36 -7.48 -5.28 -5.98
C HIS A 36 -7.62 -3.91 -5.32
N GLN A 37 -7.37 -3.84 -4.02
CA GLN A 37 -7.32 -2.57 -3.29
C GLN A 37 -5.89 -2.02 -3.26
N ILE A 38 -5.75 -0.71 -3.39
CA ILE A 38 -4.47 0.00 -3.26
C ILE A 38 -4.62 1.17 -2.28
N PRO A 39 -3.61 1.46 -1.43
CA PRO A 39 -3.62 2.65 -0.58
C PRO A 39 -3.66 3.92 -1.43
N CYS A 40 -4.50 4.88 -1.03
CA CYS A 40 -4.61 6.18 -1.69
C CYS A 40 -3.36 7.04 -1.50
N MET A 41 -2.66 6.86 -0.37
CA MET A 41 -1.46 7.60 -0.04
C MET A 41 -0.21 6.76 -0.36
N GLY A 42 0.54 7.17 -1.38
CA GLY A 42 1.82 6.56 -1.78
C GLY A 42 3.02 7.40 -1.34
N PHE A 43 4.13 6.73 -1.01
CA PHE A 43 5.41 7.37 -0.73
C PHE A 43 6.31 7.30 -1.96
N GLY A 44 6.46 8.43 -2.67
CA GLY A 44 7.30 8.53 -3.87
C GLY A 44 8.78 8.67 -3.56
N THR A 45 9.63 8.00 -4.34
CA THR A 45 11.08 7.92 -4.08
C THR A 45 11.96 8.68 -5.07
N SER A 46 11.35 9.40 -6.02
CA SER A 46 12.10 10.17 -7.01
C SER A 46 13.06 11.17 -6.36
N SER A 47 14.30 11.21 -6.84
CA SER A 47 15.35 12.15 -6.40
C SER A 47 15.82 12.04 -4.94
N LEU A 48 15.44 10.96 -4.23
CA LEU A 48 15.95 10.72 -2.87
C LEU A 48 17.38 10.20 -2.91
N ARG A 49 18.27 10.81 -2.10
CA ARG A 49 19.66 10.33 -1.91
C ARG A 49 19.77 9.21 -0.88
N ASN A 50 18.85 9.18 0.08
CA ASN A 50 18.76 8.25 1.20
C ASN A 50 17.42 7.50 1.17
N ALA A 51 17.12 6.89 0.01
CA ALA A 51 15.82 6.29 -0.26
C ALA A 51 15.48 5.15 0.71
N GLU A 52 16.47 4.34 1.14
CA GLU A 52 16.22 3.22 2.05
C GLU A 52 15.78 3.71 3.44
N GLU A 53 16.50 4.67 4.04
CA GLU A 53 16.13 5.24 5.33
C GLU A 53 14.77 5.93 5.27
N ALA A 54 14.52 6.70 4.21
CA ALA A 54 13.25 7.39 4.01
C ALA A 54 12.08 6.41 3.87
N CYS A 55 12.25 5.32 3.13
CA CYS A 55 11.26 4.25 3.01
C CYS A 55 11.04 3.53 4.36
N ASN A 56 12.10 3.25 5.12
CA ASN A 56 11.98 2.66 6.45
C ASN A 56 11.13 3.53 7.38
N GLU A 57 11.38 4.84 7.42
CA GLU A 57 10.56 5.76 8.21
C GLU A 57 9.12 5.84 7.70
N ALA A 58 8.91 5.89 6.38
CA ALA A 58 7.56 5.87 5.82
C ALA A 58 6.75 4.63 6.27
N ILE A 59 7.36 3.44 6.23
CA ILE A 59 6.70 2.20 6.67
C ILE A 59 6.38 2.26 8.18
N LYS A 60 7.30 2.78 9.02
CA LYS A 60 7.09 2.97 10.47
C LYS A 60 5.86 3.84 10.76
N ILE A 61 5.70 4.92 10.01
CA ILE A 61 4.63 5.90 10.21
C ILE A 61 3.27 5.35 9.70
N GLY A 62 3.29 4.30 8.87
CA GLY A 62 2.09 3.58 8.44
C GLY A 62 1.91 3.45 6.94
N TYR A 63 2.84 3.94 6.11
CA TYR A 63 2.71 3.78 4.66
C TYR A 63 2.76 2.30 4.27
N ARG A 64 1.91 1.94 3.31
CA ARG A 64 1.84 0.58 2.73
C ARG A 64 1.98 0.57 1.22
N HIS A 65 2.21 1.73 0.62
CA HIS A 65 2.42 1.91 -0.81
C HIS A 65 3.71 2.73 -0.98
N LEU A 66 4.76 2.06 -1.48
CA LEU A 66 6.01 2.69 -1.88
C LEU A 66 6.04 2.78 -3.40
N ASP A 67 6.31 3.98 -3.92
CA ASP A 67 6.34 4.26 -5.35
C ASP A 67 7.77 4.51 -5.83
N SER A 68 8.14 3.81 -6.90
CA SER A 68 9.47 3.85 -7.49
C SER A 68 9.38 3.62 -9.00
N ALA A 69 10.44 4.00 -9.70
CA ALA A 69 10.60 3.73 -11.12
C ALA A 69 12.07 3.47 -11.44
N GLN A 70 12.33 2.69 -12.49
CA GLN A 70 13.69 2.42 -12.99
C GLN A 70 14.48 3.71 -13.26
N SER A 71 13.83 4.75 -13.80
CA SER A 71 14.47 6.03 -14.08
C SER A 71 14.93 6.79 -12.83
N TYR A 72 14.43 6.44 -11.64
CA TYR A 72 14.83 7.08 -10.39
C TYR A 72 16.12 6.46 -9.82
N GLY A 73 16.44 5.22 -10.19
CA GLY A 73 17.58 4.49 -9.65
C GLY A 73 17.42 4.10 -8.17
N THR A 74 16.21 4.17 -7.61
CA THR A 74 15.93 3.91 -6.18
C THR A 74 15.35 2.53 -5.89
N GLU A 75 15.05 1.72 -6.91
CA GLU A 75 14.35 0.43 -6.78
C GLU A 75 15.04 -0.53 -5.79
N ALA A 76 16.38 -0.61 -5.84
CA ALA A 76 17.15 -1.47 -4.95
C ALA A 76 17.04 -1.04 -3.47
N ALA A 77 16.97 0.26 -3.20
CA ALA A 77 16.79 0.80 -1.85
C ALA A 77 15.37 0.56 -1.34
N VAL A 78 14.37 0.72 -2.21
CA VAL A 78 12.95 0.40 -1.90
C VAL A 78 12.79 -1.08 -1.58
N ALA A 79 13.39 -1.97 -2.37
CA ALA A 79 13.35 -3.41 -2.16
C ALA A 79 14.01 -3.81 -0.84
N GLN A 80 15.17 -3.23 -0.50
CA GLN A 80 15.85 -3.49 0.77
C GLN A 80 15.00 -3.08 1.98
N ALA A 81 14.39 -1.89 1.93
CA ALA A 81 13.47 -1.47 2.98
C ALA A 81 12.26 -2.42 3.08
N ALA A 82 11.61 -2.76 1.97
CA ALA A 82 10.46 -3.67 1.97
C ALA A 82 10.81 -5.05 2.54
N GLN A 83 11.95 -5.63 2.14
CA GLN A 83 12.41 -6.93 2.62
C GLN A 83 12.62 -6.92 4.14
N LYS A 84 13.31 -5.90 4.65
CA LYS A 84 13.58 -5.76 6.09
C LYS A 84 12.31 -5.76 6.93
N TRP A 85 11.26 -5.09 6.45
CA TRP A 85 9.96 -5.05 7.13
C TRP A 85 9.17 -6.35 7.00
N TRP A 86 9.31 -7.04 5.87
CA TRP A 86 8.74 -8.37 5.69
C TRP A 86 9.34 -9.37 6.67
N ASP A 87 10.67 -9.37 6.80
CA ASP A 87 11.40 -10.24 7.73
C ASP A 87 11.05 -9.92 9.19
N PHE A 88 10.93 -8.64 9.54
CA PHE A 88 10.51 -8.22 10.87
C PHE A 88 9.10 -8.69 11.22
N ALA A 89 8.15 -8.62 10.27
CA ALA A 89 6.79 -9.09 10.49
C ALA A 89 6.73 -10.61 10.72
N LEU A 90 7.57 -11.40 10.03
CA LEU A 90 7.66 -12.84 10.22
C LEU A 90 8.21 -13.23 11.60
N PHE A 91 9.08 -12.42 12.20
CA PHE A 91 9.62 -12.68 13.54
C PHE A 91 8.59 -12.51 14.67
N LEU A 92 7.48 -11.83 14.41
CA LEU A 92 6.41 -11.57 15.38
C LEU A 92 5.25 -12.58 15.29
N LEU A 93 5.35 -13.58 14.41
CA LEU A 93 4.37 -14.67 14.20
C LEU A 93 4.95 -16.01 14.62
#